data_AF-A0A442WG94-F1
#
_entry.id   AF-A0A442WG94-F1
#
_cell.length_a   1.000
_cell.length_b   1.000
_cell.length_c   1.000
_cell.angle_alpha   90.00
_cell.angle_beta   90.00
_cell.angle_gamma   90.00
#
_symmetry.space_group_name_H-M   'P 1'
#
loop_
_entity.id
_entity.type
_entity.pdbx_description
1 polymer ?
#
loop_
_entity_poly.entity_id
_entity_poly.type
_entity_poly.pdbx_seq_one_letter_code
_entity_poly.pdbx_strand_id
1 'polypeptide(L)'
;MRYARALRRAALMMSALTLAGCGTSGVSGVPALRSALGSSLAGAQGKTIEDQNRIDRTMAPGCAIGFYKPDECDRHSKASAGRRAELTRS
;
A
#
# COMPACT_ATOMS: atom_id res chain seq x y z
N MET A 1 -35.40 18.11 27.14
CA MET A 1 -34.88 16.75 27.44
C MET A 1 -34.96 15.77 26.27
N ARG A 2 -36.12 15.58 25.60
CA ARG A 2 -36.28 14.62 24.48
C ARG A 2 -35.41 14.93 23.26
N TYR A 3 -35.33 16.21 22.85
CA TYR A 3 -34.54 16.65 21.70
C TYR A 3 -33.02 16.42 21.88
N ALA A 4 -32.48 16.66 23.08
CA ALA A 4 -31.06 16.44 23.37
C ALA A 4 -30.64 14.96 23.26
N ARG A 5 -31.53 14.03 23.65
CA ARG A 5 -31.29 12.58 23.46
C ARG A 5 -31.35 12.16 21.99
N ALA A 6 -32.25 12.75 21.20
CA ALA A 6 -32.34 12.49 19.77
C ALA A 6 -31.08 13.00 19.02
N LEU A 7 -30.63 14.22 19.34
CA LEU A 7 -29.41 14.81 18.78
C LEU A 7 -28.14 13.98 19.06
N ARG A 8 -27.97 13.48 20.29
CA ARG A 8 -26.83 12.59 20.63
C ARG A 8 -26.84 11.29 19.83
N ARG A 9 -28.01 10.67 19.63
CA ARG A 9 -28.13 9.44 18.84
C ARG A 9 -27.84 9.68 17.36
N ALA A 10 -28.32 10.79 16.82
CA ALA A 10 -28.03 11.18 15.44
C ALA A 10 -26.53 11.42 15.23
N ALA A 11 -25.87 12.13 16.14
CA ALA A 11 -24.42 12.36 16.07
C ALA A 11 -23.63 11.05 16.09
N LEU A 12 -23.96 10.11 17.00
CA LEU A 12 -23.30 8.80 17.07
C LEU A 12 -23.50 7.97 15.80
N MET A 13 -24.71 7.95 15.25
CA MET A 13 -24.98 7.24 13.99
C MET A 13 -24.19 7.83 12.82
N MET A 14 -24.12 9.17 12.72
CA MET A 14 -23.34 9.82 11.67
C MET A 14 -21.85 9.50 11.78
N SER A 15 -21.29 9.51 12.99
CA SER A 15 -19.89 9.14 13.21
C SER A 15 -19.59 7.67 12.86
N ALA A 16 -20.51 6.76 13.16
CA ALA A 16 -20.37 5.35 12.78
C ALA A 16 -20.43 5.16 11.26
N LEU A 17 -21.34 5.87 10.58
CA LEU A 17 -21.49 5.84 9.13
C LEU A 17 -20.28 6.42 8.40
N THR A 18 -19.71 7.53 8.89
CA THR A 18 -18.50 8.11 8.29
C THR A 18 -17.29 7.21 8.48
N LEU A 19 -17.12 6.59 9.66
CA LEU A 19 -16.01 5.67 9.91
C LEU A 19 -16.10 4.41 9.04
N ALA A 20 -17.31 3.85 8.88
CA ALA A 20 -17.54 2.73 7.96
C ALA A 20 -17.22 3.14 6.52
N GLY A 21 -17.71 4.30 6.07
CA GLY A 21 -17.44 4.82 4.73
C GLY A 21 -15.96 4.97 4.41
N CYS A 22 -15.15 5.51 5.32
CA CYS A 22 -13.70 5.66 5.12
C CYS A 22 -12.91 4.35 5.22
N GLY A 23 -13.38 3.38 6.01
CA GLY A 23 -12.67 2.13 6.26
C GLY A 23 -13.00 0.99 5.28
N THR A 24 -14.23 0.95 4.74
CA THR A 24 -14.71 -0.18 3.92
C THR A 24 -14.92 0.15 2.45
N SER A 25 -14.97 1.44 2.09
CA SER A 25 -15.02 1.81 0.67
C SER A 25 -13.63 1.60 0.08
N GLY A 26 -13.45 0.50 -0.64
CA GLY A 26 -12.25 0.31 -1.45
C GLY A 26 -12.02 1.53 -2.33
N VAL A 27 -10.76 1.95 -2.47
CA VAL A 27 -10.42 3.10 -3.32
C VAL A 27 -10.91 2.78 -4.74
N SER A 28 -11.75 3.65 -5.31
CA SER A 28 -12.19 3.45 -6.69
C SER A 28 -10.99 3.51 -7.62
N GLY A 29 -10.95 2.61 -8.61
CA GLY A 29 -9.86 2.56 -9.58
C GLY A 29 -8.64 1.74 -9.18
N VAL A 30 -8.64 0.99 -8.07
CA VAL A 30 -7.53 0.05 -7.74
C VAL A 30 -7.22 -0.93 -8.88
N PRO A 31 -8.20 -1.54 -9.58
CA PRO A 31 -7.91 -2.37 -10.75
C PRO A 31 -7.27 -1.59 -11.90
N ALA A 32 -7.75 -0.38 -12.18
CA ALA A 32 -7.22 0.48 -13.24
C ALA A 32 -5.78 0.95 -12.91
N LEU A 33 -5.53 1.33 -11.66
CA LEU A 33 -4.22 1.70 -11.15
C LEU A 33 -3.25 0.52 -11.21
N ARG A 34 -3.70 -0.68 -10.85
CA ARG A 34 -2.90 -1.91 -10.96
C ARG A 34 -2.54 -2.21 -12.41
N SER A 35 -3.47 -2.03 -13.35
CA SER A 35 -3.18 -2.15 -14.78
C SER A 35 -2.21 -1.08 -15.29
N ALA A 36 -2.31 0.16 -14.80
CA ALA A 36 -1.45 1.27 -15.22
C ALA A 36 -0.01 1.16 -14.70
N LEU A 37 0.17 0.76 -13.44
CA LEU A 37 1.50 0.60 -12.84
C LEU A 37 2.16 -0.73 -13.21
N GLY A 38 1.36 -1.78 -13.42
CA GLY A 38 1.86 -3.12 -13.71
C GLY A 38 2.64 -3.74 -12.54
N SER A 39 3.49 -4.73 -12.87
CA SER A 39 4.24 -5.55 -11.90
C SER A 39 5.75 -5.58 -12.17
N SER A 40 6.27 -4.68 -13.01
CA SER A 40 7.66 -4.70 -13.47
C SER A 40 8.70 -4.46 -12.36
N LEU A 41 8.30 -3.76 -11.29
CA LEU A 41 9.17 -3.51 -10.14
C LEU A 41 9.38 -4.76 -9.26
N ALA A 42 8.54 -5.79 -9.39
CA ALA A 42 8.74 -7.05 -8.70
C ALA A 42 9.96 -7.78 -9.29
N GLY A 43 11.06 -7.78 -8.53
CA GLY A 43 12.34 -8.36 -8.97
C GLY A 43 13.29 -7.37 -9.65
N ALA A 44 12.90 -6.10 -9.80
CA ALA A 44 13.79 -5.08 -10.34
C ALA A 44 15.01 -4.85 -9.44
N GLN A 45 16.18 -4.67 -10.06
CA GLN A 45 17.45 -4.48 -9.37
C GLN A 45 18.07 -3.14 -9.78
N GLY A 46 18.38 -2.32 -8.78
CA GLY A 46 19.03 -1.03 -8.97
C GLY A 46 20.51 -1.19 -9.33
N LYS A 47 21.03 -0.24 -10.13
CA LYS A 47 22.46 -0.21 -10.48
C LYS A 47 23.33 0.19 -9.29
N THR A 48 22.85 1.13 -8.47
CA THR A 48 23.51 1.58 -7.23
C THR A 48 22.65 1.27 -6.01
N ILE A 49 23.22 1.40 -4.81
CA ILE A 49 22.45 1.32 -3.56
C ILE A 49 21.35 2.39 -3.53
N GLU A 50 21.61 3.56 -4.07
CA GLU A 50 20.63 4.64 -4.16
C GLU A 50 19.45 4.27 -5.08
N ASP A 51 19.74 3.63 -6.20
CA ASP A 51 18.70 3.15 -7.13
C ASP A 51 17.90 2.00 -6.52
N GLN A 52 18.56 1.08 -5.80
CA GLN A 52 17.85 0.02 -5.08
C GLN A 52 16.96 0.62 -3.97
N ASN A 53 17.44 1.63 -3.24
CA ASN A 53 16.63 2.35 -2.26
C ASN A 53 15.38 2.98 -2.90
N ARG A 54 15.49 3.54 -4.11
CA ARG A 54 14.34 4.11 -4.84
C ARG A 54 13.32 3.02 -5.20
N ILE A 55 13.76 1.88 -5.70
CA ILE A 55 12.89 0.73 -6.01
C ILE A 55 12.18 0.24 -4.73
N ASP A 56 12.93 0.01 -3.65
CA ASP A 56 12.39 -0.49 -2.38
C ASP A 56 11.33 0.44 -1.80
N ARG A 57 11.60 1.75 -1.77
CA ARG A 57 10.65 2.76 -1.28
C ARG A 57 9.39 2.86 -2.14
N THR A 58 9.47 2.51 -3.42
CA THR A 58 8.34 2.56 -4.35
C THR A 58 7.43 1.34 -4.16
N MET A 59 8.00 0.15 -3.99
CA MET A 59 7.24 -1.10 -3.81
C MET A 59 6.66 -1.26 -2.40
N ALA A 60 7.37 -0.83 -1.36
CA ALA A 60 7.01 -1.12 0.04
C ALA A 60 5.58 -0.68 0.43
N PRO A 61 5.09 0.53 0.11
CA PRO A 61 3.73 0.92 0.46
C PRO A 61 2.66 0.04 -0.21
N GLY A 62 2.86 -0.30 -1.49
CA GLY A 62 1.95 -1.17 -2.23
C GLY A 62 1.88 -2.58 -1.65
N CYS A 63 3.02 -3.11 -1.17
CA CYS A 63 3.04 -4.38 -0.45
C CYS A 63 2.36 -4.31 0.92
N ALA A 64 2.56 -3.20 1.66
CA ALA A 64 1.96 -3.03 2.98
C ALA A 64 0.43 -2.98 2.96
N ILE A 65 -0.18 -2.42 1.90
CA ILE A 65 -1.63 -2.30 1.75
C ILE A 65 -2.26 -3.42 0.92
N GLY A 66 -1.49 -4.42 0.50
CA GLY A 66 -1.98 -5.53 -0.34
C GLY A 66 -2.34 -5.13 -1.78
N PHE A 67 -1.82 -4.01 -2.28
CA PHE A 67 -1.97 -3.61 -3.68
C PHE A 67 -1.21 -4.56 -4.61
N TYR A 68 -0.01 -4.98 -4.20
CA TYR A 68 0.77 -6.04 -4.85
C TYR A 68 0.45 -7.40 -4.23
N LYS A 69 0.50 -8.44 -5.06
CA LYS A 69 0.28 -9.82 -4.62
C LYS A 69 1.43 -10.28 -3.72
N PRO A 70 1.20 -11.23 -2.80
CA PRO A 70 2.25 -11.76 -1.93
C PRO A 70 3.49 -12.26 -2.70
N ASP A 71 3.32 -12.91 -3.85
CA ASP A 71 4.42 -13.42 -4.68
C ASP A 71 5.22 -12.29 -5.38
N GLU A 72 4.60 -11.15 -5.67
CA GLU A 72 5.27 -9.97 -6.22
C GLU A 72 6.15 -9.31 -5.14
N CYS A 73 5.62 -9.21 -3.92
CA CYS A 73 6.34 -8.67 -2.77
C CYS A 73 7.52 -9.56 -2.36
N ASP A 74 7.33 -10.89 -2.31
CA ASP A 74 8.40 -11.84 -2.01
C ASP A 74 9.52 -11.80 -3.07
N ARG A 75 9.16 -11.77 -4.36
CA ARG A 75 10.14 -11.57 -5.45
C ARG A 75 10.93 -10.28 -5.29
N HIS A 76 10.26 -9.19 -4.93
CA HIS A 76 10.92 -7.92 -4.66
C HIS A 76 11.90 -8.02 -3.48
N SER A 77 11.49 -8.58 -2.34
CA SER A 77 12.34 -8.72 -1.16
C SER A 77 13.59 -9.54 -1.44
N LYS A 78 13.45 -10.68 -2.15
CA LYS A 78 14.58 -11.53 -2.54
C LYS A 78 15.55 -10.80 -3.47
N ALA A 79 15.04 -10.12 -4.49
CA ALA A 79 15.86 -9.38 -5.45
C ALA A 79 16.62 -8.21 -4.80
N SER A 80 15.96 -7.46 -3.90
CA SER A 80 16.57 -6.35 -3.16
C SER A 80 17.68 -6.85 -2.24
N ALA A 81 17.43 -7.91 -1.46
CA ALA A 81 18.44 -8.51 -0.59
C ALA A 81 19.67 -8.99 -1.38
N GLY A 82 19.45 -9.71 -2.49
CA GLY A 82 20.52 -10.16 -3.37
C GLY A 82 21.33 -9.02 -3.97
N ARG A 83 20.67 -8.00 -4.52
CA ARG A 83 21.34 -6.84 -5.15
C ARG A 83 22.15 -6.05 -4.14
N ARG A 84 21.63 -5.84 -2.92
CA ARG A 84 22.37 -5.15 -1.85
C ARG A 84 23.61 -5.93 -1.43
N ALA A 85 23.50 -7.25 -1.26
CA ALA A 85 24.65 -8.08 -0.93
C ALA A 85 25.73 -8.06 -2.02
N GLU A 86 25.36 -7.94 -3.29
CA GLU A 86 26.32 -7.77 -4.39
C GLU A 86 26.99 -6.38 -4.36
N LEU A 87 26.20 -5.31 -4.25
CA LEU A 87 26.69 -3.93 -4.28
C LEU A 87 27.56 -3.54 -3.08
N THR A 88 27.35 -4.14 -1.91
CA THR A 88 28.18 -3.89 -0.73
C THR A 88 29.48 -4.71 -0.72
N ARG A 89 29.57 -5.74 -1.58
CA ARG A 89 30.80 -6.53 -1.78
C ARG A 89 31.69 -6.02 -2.92
N SER A 90 31.16 -5.09 -3.73
CA SER A 90 31.86 -4.44 -4.86
C SER A 90 32.59 -3.20 -4.39
#